data_AF-A0A134CB02-F1
#
_entry.id   AF-A0A134CB02-F1
#
_cell.length_a   1.000
_cell.length_b   1.000
_cell.length_c   1.000
_cell.angle_alpha   90.00
_cell.angle_beta   90.00
_cell.angle_gamma   90.00
#
_symmetry.space_group_name_H-M   'P 1'
#
loop_
_entity.id
_entity.type
_entity.pdbx_description
1 polymer ?
#
loop_
_entity_poly.entity_id
_entity_poly.type
_entity_poly.pdbx_seq_one_letter_code
_entity_poly.pdbx_strand_id
1 'polypeptide(L)'
;MFNYQADVGEIVEVTYDDTFPKYADRMISFLVGFGALGAVILFVMWGWKMSAAWILGTIFHVAFFLFLKVKYVQWMKAKRPVEFIGRRLTVFTASRFIVEIALAILVISLTPLNMYAFLAGLLSLPFLTFVERAVSVIKE
;
A
#
# COMPACT_ATOMS: atom_id res chain seq x y z
N MET A 1 1.91 -0.12 28.06
CA MET A 1 2.02 -1.25 29.00
C MET A 1 0.62 -1.68 29.39
N PHE A 2 0.11 -2.79 28.88
CA PHE A 2 -1.21 -3.31 29.28
C PHE A 2 -1.17 -4.84 29.33
N ASN A 3 -1.59 -5.35 30.49
CA ASN A 3 -1.56 -6.77 30.84
C ASN A 3 -2.83 -7.47 30.34
N TYR A 4 -2.66 -8.56 29.59
CA TYR A 4 -3.72 -9.51 29.25
C TYR A 4 -3.54 -10.75 30.15
N GLN A 5 -4.57 -11.16 30.88
CA GLN A 5 -4.55 -12.42 31.61
C GLN A 5 -4.97 -13.55 30.67
N ALA A 6 -4.02 -14.43 30.32
CA ALA A 6 -4.35 -15.75 29.84
C ALA A 6 -4.81 -16.61 31.03
N ASP A 7 -5.67 -17.60 30.79
CA ASP A 7 -6.29 -18.51 31.79
C ASP A 7 -5.30 -19.37 32.63
N VAL A 8 -4.00 -19.07 32.57
CA VAL A 8 -2.97 -19.69 33.41
C VAL A 8 -1.95 -18.63 33.81
N GLY A 9 -2.30 -17.69 34.69
CA GLY A 9 -1.38 -16.91 35.53
C GLY A 9 -0.25 -16.08 34.88
N GLU A 10 -0.10 -16.11 33.56
CA GLU A 10 0.99 -15.48 32.83
C GLU A 10 0.50 -14.17 32.25
N ILE A 11 1.10 -13.08 32.70
CA ILE A 11 0.84 -11.74 32.19
C ILE A 11 1.57 -11.64 30.85
N VAL A 12 0.86 -11.91 29.75
CA VAL A 12 1.42 -11.71 28.41
C VAL A 12 1.31 -10.22 28.07
N GLU A 13 2.44 -9.52 28.07
CA GLU A 13 2.50 -8.13 27.63
C GLU A 13 2.29 -8.08 26.11
N VAL A 14 1.15 -7.53 25.68
CA VAL A 14 0.87 -7.34 24.24
C VAL A 14 1.55 -6.05 23.78
N THR A 15 2.74 -6.20 23.21
CA THR A 15 3.48 -5.10 22.57
C THR A 15 3.10 -5.02 21.10
N TYR A 16 2.58 -3.87 20.66
CA TYR A 16 2.36 -3.59 19.24
C TYR A 16 3.62 -3.00 18.63
N ASP A 17 4.00 -3.49 17.45
CA ASP A 17 5.18 -3.01 16.74
C ASP A 17 4.82 -1.87 15.76
N ASP A 18 5.63 -0.82 15.74
CA ASP A 18 5.51 0.30 14.80
C ASP A 18 6.09 0.01 13.40
N THR A 19 6.61 -1.20 13.16
CA THR A 19 7.19 -1.61 11.86
C THR A 19 6.20 -1.41 10.70
N PHE A 20 4.95 -1.85 10.85
CA PHE A 20 3.97 -1.71 9.76
C PHE A 20 3.63 -0.24 9.45
N PRO A 21 3.26 0.61 10.43
CA PRO A 21 3.04 2.04 10.18
C PRO A 21 4.22 2.75 9.52
N LYS A 22 5.45 2.50 10.00
CA LYS A 22 6.67 3.10 9.43
C LYS A 22 6.91 2.63 7.99
N TYR A 23 6.72 1.35 7.72
CA TYR A 23 6.79 0.79 6.37
C TYR A 23 5.74 1.44 5.45
N ALA A 24 4.49 1.54 5.91
CA ALA A 24 3.41 2.16 5.15
C ALA A 24 3.71 3.64 4.81
N ASP A 25 4.22 4.42 5.76
CA ASP A 25 4.57 5.83 5.55
C ASP A 25 5.70 6.00 4.53
N ARG A 26 6.72 5.14 4.61
CA ARG A 26 7.80 5.10 3.63
C ARG A 26 7.29 4.76 2.24
N MET A 27 6.45 3.72 2.13
CA MET A 27 5.90 3.30 0.84
C MET A 27 4.97 4.36 0.24
N ILE A 28 4.14 5.02 1.05
CA ILE A 28 3.33 6.17 0.62
C ILE A 28 4.23 7.27 0.05
N SER A 29 5.32 7.61 0.76
CA SER A 29 6.25 8.65 0.33
C SER A 29 6.91 8.30 -1.01
N PHE A 30 7.35 7.05 -1.19
CA PHE A 30 7.89 6.56 -2.46
C PHE A 30 6.85 6.59 -3.58
N LEU A 31 5.62 6.13 -3.32
CA LEU A 31 4.54 6.15 -4.30
C LEU A 31 4.16 7.57 -4.72
N VAL A 32 4.11 8.52 -3.79
CA VAL A 32 3.83 9.93 -4.10
C VAL A 32 4.96 10.52 -4.93
N GLY A 33 6.21 10.32 -4.54
CA GLY A 33 7.37 10.84 -5.28
C GLY A 33 7.48 10.25 -6.68
N PHE A 34 7.38 8.92 -6.78
CA PHE A 34 7.43 8.20 -8.06
C PHE A 34 6.21 8.49 -8.93
N GLY A 35 5.03 8.59 -8.32
CA GLY A 35 3.79 8.98 -8.96
C GLY A 35 3.88 10.36 -9.59
N ALA A 36 4.32 11.36 -8.84
CA ALA A 36 4.50 12.72 -9.33
C ALA A 36 5.54 12.80 -10.45
N LEU A 37 6.70 12.15 -10.27
CA LEU A 37 7.77 12.14 -11.28
C LEU A 37 7.29 11.51 -12.60
N GLY A 38 6.69 10.31 -12.53
CA GLY A 38 6.16 9.63 -13.69
C GLY A 38 5.03 10.42 -14.36
N ALA A 39 4.17 11.08 -13.59
CA ALA A 39 3.09 11.90 -14.11
C ALA A 39 3.62 13.08 -14.95
N VAL A 40 4.65 13.77 -14.47
CA VAL A 40 5.28 14.90 -15.19
C VAL A 40 5.90 14.42 -16.49
N ILE A 41 6.70 13.34 -16.45
CA ILE A 41 7.36 12.77 -17.63
C ILE A 41 6.32 12.36 -18.68
N LEU A 42 5.30 11.60 -18.27
CA LEU A 42 4.26 11.12 -19.18
C LEU A 42 3.41 12.24 -19.75
N PHE A 43 3.13 13.29 -18.96
CA PHE A 43 2.41 14.46 -19.43
C PHE A 43 3.17 15.19 -20.54
N VAL A 44 4.47 15.43 -20.34
CA VAL A 44 5.30 16.15 -21.32
C VAL A 44 5.47 15.35 -22.61
N MET A 45 5.66 14.04 -22.51
CA MET A 45 5.97 13.20 -23.66
C MET A 45 4.74 12.76 -24.46
N TRP A 46 3.62 12.48 -23.80
CA TRP A 46 2.45 11.85 -24.43
C TRP A 46 1.11 12.47 -24.01
N GLY A 47 1.13 13.55 -23.24
CA GLY A 47 -0.05 14.32 -22.87
C GLY A 47 -0.84 13.78 -21.68
N TRP A 48 -1.96 14.46 -21.42
CA TRP A 48 -2.72 14.31 -20.17
C TRP A 48 -3.32 12.92 -19.95
N LYS A 49 -3.72 12.20 -21.01
CA LYS A 49 -4.34 10.86 -20.90
C LYS A 49 -3.38 9.84 -20.28
N MET A 50 -2.10 9.91 -20.61
CA MET A 50 -1.06 9.02 -20.06
C MET A 50 -0.75 9.39 -18.62
N SER A 51 -0.57 10.68 -18.35
CA SER A 51 -0.32 11.19 -16.99
C SER A 51 -1.46 10.85 -16.03
N ALA A 52 -2.72 11.07 -16.44
CA ALA A 52 -3.89 10.75 -15.62
C ALA A 52 -4.04 9.24 -15.37
N ALA A 53 -3.78 8.39 -16.38
CA ALA A 53 -3.78 6.94 -16.23
C ALA A 53 -2.74 6.47 -15.20
N TRP A 54 -1.53 7.00 -15.28
CA TRP A 54 -0.45 6.72 -14.33
C TRP A 54 -0.79 7.18 -12.90
N ILE A 55 -1.27 8.41 -12.75
CA ILE A 55 -1.71 8.95 -11.45
C ILE A 55 -2.79 8.05 -10.85
N LEU A 56 -3.75 7.60 -11.65
CA LEU A 56 -4.84 6.76 -11.16
C LEU A 56 -4.34 5.40 -10.63
N GLY A 57 -3.34 4.80 -11.28
CA GLY A 57 -2.72 3.57 -10.78
C GLY A 57 -1.91 3.80 -9.49
N THR A 58 -1.14 4.89 -9.42
CA THR A 58 -0.29 5.19 -8.26
C THR A 58 -1.08 5.66 -7.04
N ILE A 59 -2.14 6.47 -7.24
CA ILE A 59 -3.01 6.95 -6.15
C ILE A 59 -3.82 5.82 -5.52
N PHE A 60 -4.19 4.79 -6.30
CA PHE A 60 -4.82 3.60 -5.76
C PHE A 60 -3.95 2.95 -4.67
N HIS A 61 -2.65 2.81 -4.91
CA HIS A 61 -1.73 2.24 -3.93
C HIS A 61 -1.56 3.14 -2.70
N VAL A 62 -1.47 4.46 -2.90
CA VAL A 62 -1.43 5.41 -1.78
C VAL A 62 -2.69 5.27 -0.91
N ALA A 63 -3.87 5.28 -1.54
CA ALA A 63 -5.15 5.10 -0.84
C ALA A 63 -5.22 3.74 -0.13
N PHE A 64 -4.70 2.68 -0.74
CA PHE A 64 -4.65 1.35 -0.15
C PHE A 64 -3.78 1.31 1.12
N PHE A 65 -2.58 1.90 1.10
CA PHE A 65 -1.72 1.96 2.29
C PHE A 65 -2.31 2.84 3.39
N LEU A 66 -2.93 3.97 3.05
CA LEU A 66 -3.65 4.81 4.00
C LEU A 66 -4.79 4.02 4.66
N PHE A 67 -5.56 3.26 3.88
CA PHE A 67 -6.60 2.38 4.38
C PHE A 67 -6.05 1.34 5.37
N LEU A 68 -4.97 0.63 5.00
CA LEU A 68 -4.37 -0.36 5.89
C LEU A 68 -3.82 0.28 7.18
N LYS A 69 -3.19 1.45 7.08
CA LYS A 69 -2.67 2.19 8.24
C LYS A 69 -3.80 2.60 9.18
N VAL A 70 -4.91 3.10 8.65
CA VAL A 70 -6.10 3.43 9.45
C VAL A 70 -6.66 2.18 10.13
N LYS A 71 -6.79 1.06 9.41
CA LYS A 71 -7.29 -0.19 9.97
C LYS A 71 -6.37 -0.76 11.05
N TYR A 72 -5.06 -0.71 10.82
CA TYR A 72 -4.06 -1.10 11.80
C TYR A 72 -4.22 -0.32 13.12
N VAL A 73 -4.26 1.01 13.04
CA VAL A 73 -4.46 1.88 14.22
C VAL A 73 -5.80 1.61 14.90
N GLN A 74 -6.88 1.39 14.13
CA GLN A 74 -8.19 1.02 14.67
C GLN A 74 -8.12 -0.30 15.46
N TRP A 75 -7.47 -1.33 14.93
CA TRP A 75 -7.35 -2.62 15.60
C TRP A 75 -6.43 -2.58 16.82
N MET A 76 -5.33 -1.80 16.76
CA MET A 76 -4.49 -1.54 17.93
C MET A 76 -5.28 -0.86 19.05
N LYS A 77 -6.03 0.21 18.73
CA LYS A 77 -6.90 0.91 19.70
C LYS A 77 -7.97 0.00 20.29
N ALA A 78 -8.49 -0.93 19.49
CA ALA A 78 -9.44 -1.95 19.92
C ALA A 78 -8.78 -3.15 20.65
N LYS A 79 -7.48 -3.07 20.95
CA LYS A 79 -6.70 -4.12 21.65
C LYS A 79 -6.84 -5.50 21.02
N ARG A 80 -6.94 -5.56 19.68
CA ARG A 80 -7.04 -6.84 18.97
C ARG A 80 -5.70 -7.58 19.04
N PRO A 81 -5.71 -8.93 19.13
CA PRO A 81 -4.46 -9.69 19.20
C PRO A 81 -3.60 -9.48 17.94
N VAL A 82 -2.28 -9.53 18.10
CA VAL A 82 -1.31 -9.25 17.02
C VAL A 82 -1.52 -10.19 15.83
N GLU A 83 -1.79 -11.46 16.09
CA GLU A 83 -2.11 -12.47 15.05
C GLU A 83 -3.36 -12.10 14.24
N PHE A 84 -4.38 -11.53 14.88
CA PHE A 84 -5.59 -11.07 14.21
C PHE A 84 -5.28 -9.91 13.26
N ILE A 85 -4.46 -8.97 13.71
CA ILE A 85 -4.02 -7.82 12.91
C ILE A 85 -3.19 -8.30 11.72
N GLY A 86 -2.17 -9.14 11.97
CA GLY A 86 -1.30 -9.70 10.93
C GLY A 86 -2.09 -10.46 9.87
N ARG A 87 -2.98 -11.38 10.27
CA ARG A 87 -3.81 -12.16 9.34
C ARG A 87 -4.69 -11.26 8.49
N ARG A 88 -5.32 -10.23 9.07
CA ARG A 88 -6.17 -9.29 8.32
C ARG A 88 -5.34 -8.43 7.35
N LEU A 89 -4.19 -7.93 7.77
CA LEU A 89 -3.28 -7.20 6.88
C LEU A 89 -2.87 -8.05 5.67
N THR A 90 -2.51 -9.32 5.88
CA THR A 90 -2.17 -10.23 4.80
C THR A 90 -3.35 -10.45 3.85
N VAL A 91 -4.55 -10.69 4.39
CA VAL A 91 -5.77 -10.88 3.57
C VAL A 91 -6.08 -9.62 2.76
N PHE A 92 -6.01 -8.44 3.35
CA PHE A 92 -6.25 -7.20 2.61
C PHE A 92 -5.19 -6.98 1.53
N THR A 93 -3.91 -7.23 1.84
CA THR A 93 -2.80 -7.12 0.88
C THR A 93 -2.99 -8.06 -0.31
N ALA A 94 -3.42 -9.30 -0.07
CA ALA A 94 -3.73 -10.24 -1.14
C ALA A 94 -4.98 -9.83 -1.93
N SER A 95 -6.03 -9.35 -1.27
CA SER A 95 -7.28 -8.91 -1.91
C SER A 95 -7.08 -7.71 -2.84
N ARG A 96 -6.01 -6.94 -2.63
CA ARG A 96 -5.66 -5.77 -3.45
C ARG A 96 -5.64 -6.11 -4.94
N PHE A 97 -5.09 -7.27 -5.32
CA PHE A 97 -5.01 -7.68 -6.73
C PHE A 97 -6.38 -7.81 -7.39
N ILE A 98 -7.39 -8.28 -6.67
CA ILE A 98 -8.76 -8.39 -7.20
C ILE A 98 -9.31 -6.99 -7.49
N VAL A 99 -9.05 -6.03 -6.59
CA VAL A 99 -9.46 -4.63 -6.78
C VAL A 99 -8.69 -3.98 -7.92
N GLU A 100 -7.40 -4.24 -8.07
CA GLU A 100 -6.58 -3.78 -9.20
C GLU A 100 -7.14 -4.26 -10.54
N ILE A 101 -7.50 -5.54 -10.64
CA ILE A 101 -8.08 -6.12 -11.85
C ILE A 101 -9.43 -5.47 -12.16
N ALA A 102 -10.30 -5.31 -11.15
CA ALA A 102 -11.58 -4.65 -11.32
C ALA A 102 -11.41 -3.19 -11.77
N LEU A 103 -10.46 -2.45 -11.18
CA LEU A 103 -10.13 -1.09 -11.59
C LEU A 103 -9.58 -1.03 -13.01
N ALA A 104 -8.72 -1.97 -13.41
CA ALA A 104 -8.22 -2.05 -14.78
C ALA A 104 -9.36 -2.23 -15.78
N ILE A 105 -10.28 -3.16 -15.52
CA ILE A 105 -11.47 -3.37 -16.36
C ILE A 105 -12.30 -2.09 -16.43
N LEU A 106 -12.61 -1.47 -15.28
CA LEU A 106 -13.42 -0.23 -15.24
C LEU A 106 -12.76 0.91 -16.00
N VAL A 107 -11.45 1.13 -15.82
CA VAL A 107 -10.71 2.21 -16.49
C VAL A 107 -10.69 1.99 -18.00
N ILE A 108 -10.39 0.77 -18.45
CA ILE A 108 -10.35 0.42 -19.87
C ILE A 108 -11.73 0.55 -20.52
N SER A 109 -12.78 0.09 -19.83
CA SER A 109 -14.12 0.05 -20.40
C SER A 109 -14.85 1.41 -20.36
N LEU A 110 -14.55 2.27 -19.39
CA LEU A 110 -15.35 3.47 -19.11
C LEU A 110 -14.62 4.78 -19.37
N THR A 111 -13.31 4.77 -19.63
CA THR A 111 -12.53 6.00 -19.75
C THR A 111 -11.67 6.01 -21.02
N PRO A 112 -11.34 7.20 -21.57
CA PRO A 112 -10.42 7.31 -22.70
C PRO A 112 -8.94 7.27 -22.25
N LEU A 113 -8.66 6.78 -21.03
CA LEU A 113 -7.31 6.73 -20.47
C LEU A 113 -6.47 5.63 -21.13
N ASN A 114 -5.16 5.81 -21.15
CA ASN A 114 -4.27 4.83 -21.75
C ASN A 114 -4.07 3.62 -20.83
N MET A 115 -4.43 2.44 -21.33
CA MET A 115 -4.31 1.17 -20.60
C MET A 115 -2.88 0.89 -20.12
N TYR A 116 -1.87 1.10 -20.97
CA TYR A 116 -0.48 0.79 -20.63
C TYR A 116 0.04 1.70 -19.51
N ALA A 117 -0.27 3.00 -19.56
CA ALA A 117 0.11 3.92 -18.49
C ALA A 117 -0.62 3.61 -17.17
N PHE A 118 -1.88 3.17 -17.23
CA PHE A 118 -2.61 2.72 -16.04
C PHE A 118 -1.96 1.48 -15.42
N LEU A 119 -1.67 0.46 -16.24
CA LEU A 119 -0.98 -0.76 -15.79
C LEU A 119 0.42 -0.45 -15.24
N ALA A 120 1.17 0.45 -15.87
CA ALA A 120 2.45 0.90 -15.37
C ALA A 120 2.31 1.61 -14.01
N GLY A 121 1.27 2.43 -13.84
CA GLY A 121 0.91 3.03 -12.56
C GLY A 121 0.59 1.98 -11.49
N LEU A 122 -0.12 0.90 -11.84
CA LEU A 122 -0.37 -0.23 -10.94
C LEU A 122 0.91 -1.02 -10.62
N LEU A 123 1.84 -1.17 -11.57
CA LEU A 123 3.12 -1.86 -11.36
C LEU A 123 4.13 -1.04 -10.53
N SER A 124 3.84 0.22 -10.25
CA SER A 124 4.69 1.07 -9.40
C SER A 124 4.96 0.45 -8.03
N LEU A 125 3.97 -0.18 -7.39
CA LEU A 125 4.13 -0.73 -6.06
C LEU A 125 5.05 -1.98 -6.02
N PRO A 126 4.85 -3.02 -6.86
CA PRO A 126 5.83 -4.11 -6.97
C PRO A 126 7.24 -3.62 -7.23
N PHE A 127 7.41 -2.65 -8.14
CA PHE A 127 8.70 -2.06 -8.45
C PHE A 127 9.33 -1.36 -7.23
N LEU A 128 8.58 -0.47 -6.56
CA LEU A 128 9.08 0.24 -5.38
C LEU A 128 9.33 -0.70 -4.19
N THR A 129 8.58 -1.79 -4.06
CA THR A 129 8.84 -2.82 -3.05
C THR A 129 10.17 -3.52 -3.32
N PHE A 130 10.47 -3.83 -4.58
CA PHE A 130 11.77 -4.39 -4.95
C PHE A 130 12.92 -3.41 -4.68
N VAL A 131 12.75 -2.14 -5.07
CA VAL A 131 13.75 -1.08 -4.80
C VAL A 131 13.98 -0.91 -3.31
N GLU A 132 12.92 -0.89 -2.49
CA GLU A 132 13.03 -0.75 -1.04
C GLU A 132 13.82 -1.90 -0.41
N ARG A 133 13.56 -3.14 -0.84
CA ARG A 133 14.31 -4.33 -0.41
C ARG A 133 15.76 -4.32 -0.87
N ALA A 134 16.04 -3.89 -2.10
CA ALA A 134 17.41 -3.77 -2.59
C ALA A 134 18.21 -2.74 -1.78
N VAL A 135 17.60 -1.59 -1.46
CA VAL A 135 18.22 -0.54 -0.66
C VAL A 135 18.40 -0.97 0.80
N SER A 136 17.49 -1.78 1.37
CA SER A 136 17.65 -2.28 2.73
C SER A 136 18.81 -3.26 2.86
N VAL A 137 19.02 -4.13 1.86
CA VAL A 137 20.14 -5.09 1.84
C VAL A 137 21.51 -4.41 1.76
N ILE A 138 21.62 -3.29 1.04
CA ILE A 138 22.88 -2.54 0.91
C ILE A 138 23.26 -1.80 2.21
N LYS A 139 22.30 -1.58 3.10
CA LYS A 139 22.50 -0.86 4.37
C LYS A 139 22.80 -1.78 5.55
N GLU A 140 22.70 -3.10 5.37
CA GLU A 140 23.21 -4.14 6.28
C GLU A 140 24.69 -4.39 6.02
#